data_AF-A0A645HHB1-F1
#
_entry.id   AF-A0A645HHB1-F1
#
_cell.length_a   1.000
_cell.length_b   1.000
_cell.length_c   1.000
_cell.angle_alpha   90.00
_cell.angle_beta   90.00
_cell.angle_gamma   90.00
#
_symmetry.space_group_name_H-M   'P 1'
#
loop_
_entity.id
_entity.type
_entity.pdbx_description
1 polymer ?
#
loop_
_entity_poly.entity_id
_entity_poly.type
_entity_poly.pdbx_seq_one_letter_code
_entity_poly.pdbx_strand_id
1 'polypeptide(L)'
;MSLPVLSTLRSRIASDMLSYVKVKGLISFRGSCDEIFSVESCLRVLREVSLQKGDKHFFLIEGADHSFRNRYGKADPEIMKEMVDQIAKTWA
;
A
#
# COMPACT_ATOMS: atom_id res chain seq x y z
N MET A 1 -8.35 16.20 -4.71
CA MET A 1 -9.20 15.16 -4.08
C MET A 1 -8.43 14.62 -2.89
N SER A 2 -8.97 14.76 -1.67
CA SER A 2 -8.39 14.17 -0.47
C SER A 2 -8.79 12.69 -0.42
N LEU A 3 -7.82 11.79 -0.55
CA LEU A 3 -8.05 10.38 -0.27
C LEU A 3 -8.27 10.26 1.26
N PRO A 4 -9.33 9.57 1.72
CA PRO A 4 -9.52 9.35 3.14
C PRO A 4 -8.35 8.51 3.68
N VAL A 5 -7.62 9.06 4.65
CA VAL A 5 -6.61 8.29 5.39
C VAL A 5 -7.38 7.26 6.22
N LEU A 6 -7.28 5.98 5.85
CA LEU A 6 -7.78 4.86 6.63
C LEU A 6 -6.89 4.66 7.87
N SER A 7 -6.90 5.64 8.77
CA SER A 7 -6.23 5.53 10.06
C SER A 7 -7.17 4.83 11.04
N THR A 8 -6.68 3.73 11.62
CA THR A 8 -7.27 2.97 12.73
C THR A 8 -8.53 2.14 12.44
N LEU A 9 -8.33 0.91 11.97
CA LEU A 9 -9.40 -0.08 11.97
C LEU A 9 -8.88 -1.44 12.47
N ARG A 10 -8.79 -1.54 13.82
CA ARG A 10 -8.55 -2.76 14.63
C ARG A 10 -7.17 -3.43 14.46
N SER A 11 -6.79 -4.25 15.43
CA SER A 11 -5.53 -5.04 15.41
C SER A 11 -5.52 -6.13 14.33
N ARG A 12 -6.69 -6.44 13.75
CA ARG A 12 -6.86 -7.36 12.63
C ARG A 12 -7.91 -6.82 11.68
N ILE A 13 -7.61 -6.89 10.39
CA ILE A 13 -8.59 -6.66 9.33
C ILE A 13 -9.47 -7.91 9.24
N ALA A 14 -10.77 -7.70 9.40
CA ALA A 14 -11.79 -8.72 9.19
C ALA A 14 -12.39 -8.53 7.78
N SER A 15 -12.79 -9.63 7.15
CA SER A 15 -13.24 -9.65 5.75
C SER A 15 -14.48 -8.79 5.51
N ASP A 16 -15.35 -8.65 6.50
CA ASP A 16 -16.52 -7.77 6.49
C ASP A 16 -16.14 -6.30 6.34
N MET A 17 -15.01 -5.87 6.91
CA MET A 17 -14.55 -4.47 6.83
C MET A 17 -14.19 -4.06 5.40
N LEU A 18 -13.59 -4.97 4.64
CA LEU A 18 -13.19 -4.73 3.26
C LEU A 18 -14.35 -4.86 2.27
N SER A 19 -15.44 -5.51 2.67
CA SER A 19 -16.66 -5.64 1.86
C SER A 19 -17.36 -4.30 1.59
N TYR A 20 -17.16 -3.31 2.46
CA TYR A 20 -17.71 -1.96 2.30
C TYR A 20 -16.89 -1.05 1.38
N VAL A 21 -15.68 -1.46 0.99
CA VAL A 21 -14.79 -0.65 0.18
C VAL A 21 -15.28 -0.64 -1.27
N LYS A 22 -15.92 0.46 -1.67
CA LYS A 22 -16.38 0.71 -3.05
C LYS A 22 -15.36 1.58 -3.79
N VAL A 23 -14.36 0.94 -4.40
CA VAL A 23 -13.33 1.62 -5.20
C VAL A 23 -13.21 0.98 -6.59
N LYS A 24 -12.60 1.68 -7.53
CA LYS A 24 -12.32 1.14 -8.88
C LYS A 24 -10.96 0.44 -8.99
N GLY A 25 -10.09 0.65 -7.99
CA GLY A 25 -8.77 0.07 -7.95
C GLY A 25 -8.13 0.26 -6.58
N LEU A 26 -7.15 -0.59 -6.26
CA LEU A 26 -6.39 -0.57 -5.02
C LEU A 26 -4.91 -0.69 -5.34
N ILE A 27 -4.13 0.26 -4.83
CA ILE A 27 -2.67 0.20 -4.84
C ILE A 27 -2.17 0.12 -3.40
N SER A 28 -1.31 -0.85 -3.12
CA SER A 28 -0.62 -1.02 -1.84
C SER A 28 0.88 -0.87 -2.04
N PHE A 29 1.50 0.02 -1.28
CA PHE A 29 2.95 0.16 -1.20
C PHE A 29 3.46 -0.47 0.09
N ARG A 30 4.65 -1.08 0.03
CA ARG A 30 5.40 -1.53 1.20
C ARG A 30 6.88 -1.25 1.01
N GLY A 31 7.55 -0.70 2.02
CA GLY A 31 9.00 -0.60 2.03
C GLY A 31 9.65 -1.98 2.27
N SER A 32 10.72 -2.32 1.55
CA SER A 32 11.39 -3.62 1.79
C SER A 32 12.05 -3.69 3.18
N CYS A 33 12.42 -2.54 3.76
CA CYS A 33 12.90 -2.39 5.13
C CYS A 33 11.79 -2.03 6.14
N ASP A 34 10.51 -2.31 5.83
CA ASP A 34 9.42 -2.16 6.80
C ASP A 34 9.49 -3.28 7.86
N GLU A 35 9.89 -2.89 9.08
CA GLU A 35 9.96 -3.77 10.27
C GLU A 35 8.64 -3.83 11.07
N ILE A 36 7.64 -3.03 10.70
CA ILE A 36 6.36 -2.93 11.39
C ILE A 36 5.31 -3.84 10.73
N PHE A 37 5.18 -3.77 9.41
CA PHE A 37 4.23 -4.58 8.65
C PHE A 37 4.94 -5.60 7.74
N SER A 38 4.56 -6.86 7.90
CA SER A 38 5.02 -7.95 7.03
C SER A 38 4.42 -7.85 5.64
N VAL A 39 5.13 -8.39 4.64
CA VAL A 39 4.63 -8.53 3.26
C VAL A 39 3.27 -9.23 3.23
N GLU A 40 3.14 -10.31 3.99
CA GLU A 40 1.91 -11.11 4.06
C GLU A 40 0.72 -10.30 4.60
N SER A 41 0.96 -9.38 5.54
CA SER A 41 -0.09 -8.50 6.07
C SER A 41 -0.63 -7.58 4.96
N CYS A 42 0.24 -6.99 4.14
CA CYS A 42 -0.17 -6.17 3.00
C CYS A 42 -0.90 -6.99 1.93
N LEU A 43 -0.37 -8.16 1.57
CA LEU A 43 -0.99 -9.06 0.58
C LEU A 43 -2.36 -9.57 1.03
N ARG A 44 -2.56 -9.77 2.33
CA ARG A 44 -3.86 -10.18 2.88
C ARG A 44 -4.95 -9.16 2.59
N VAL A 45 -4.67 -7.86 2.71
CA VAL A 45 -5.62 -6.80 2.36
C VAL A 45 -6.03 -6.88 0.89
N LEU A 46 -5.06 -7.04 0.00
CA LEU A 46 -5.31 -7.21 -1.43
C LEU A 46 -6.17 -8.43 -1.74
N ARG A 47 -5.96 -9.55 -1.04
CA ARG A 47 -6.79 -10.76 -1.22
C ARG A 47 -8.22 -10.56 -0.76
N GLU A 48 -8.42 -9.95 0.40
CA GLU A 48 -9.73 -9.83 1.04
C GLU A 48 -10.61 -8.71 0.46
N VAL A 49 -10.02 -7.69 -0.17
CA VAL A 49 -10.80 -6.65 -0.87
C VAL A 49 -11.55 -7.24 -2.07
N SER A 50 -12.84 -6.92 -2.20
CA SER A 50 -13.70 -7.38 -3.29
C SER A 50 -13.47 -6.58 -4.59
N LEU A 51 -12.28 -6.72 -5.17
CA LEU A 51 -11.91 -6.18 -6.49
C LEU A 51 -11.45 -7.30 -7.43
N GLN A 52 -11.51 -7.05 -8.74
CA GLN A 52 -10.92 -7.97 -9.72
C GLN A 52 -9.39 -7.95 -9.60
N LYS A 53 -8.74 -9.04 -10.04
CA LYS A 53 -7.28 -9.18 -9.93
C LYS A 53 -6.53 -8.06 -10.69
N GLY A 54 -7.07 -7.59 -11.82
CA GLY A 54 -6.47 -6.53 -12.62
C GLY A 54 -6.53 -5.14 -11.98
N ASP A 55 -7.37 -4.95 -10.96
CA ASP A 55 -7.58 -3.67 -10.28
C ASP A 55 -6.81 -3.59 -8.95
N LYS A 56 -5.95 -4.57 -8.67
CA LYS A 56 -5.20 -4.74 -7.43
C LYS A 56 -3.71 -4.73 -7.72
N HIS A 57 -2.98 -3.79 -7.14
CA HIS A 57 -1.55 -3.65 -7.37
C HIS A 57 -0.79 -3.58 -6.04
N PHE A 58 0.31 -4.32 -5.98
CA PHE A 58 1.24 -4.31 -4.86
C PHE A 58 2.61 -3.91 -5.37
N PHE A 59 3.19 -2.89 -4.76
CA PHE A 59 4.52 -2.42 -5.09
C PHE A 59 5.41 -2.49 -3.84
N LEU A 60 6.54 -3.17 -3.99
CA LEU A 60 7.60 -3.15 -3.01
C LEU A 60 8.56 -2.00 -3.39
N ILE A 61 8.77 -1.06 -2.47
CA ILE A 61 9.75 0.01 -2.64
C ILE A 61 11.04 -0.43 -1.96
N GLU A 62 12.06 -0.67 -2.78
CA GLU A 62 13.31 -1.28 -2.34
C GLU A 62 14.11 -0.34 -1.42
N GLY A 63 14.50 -0.83 -0.26
CA GLY A 63 15.21 -0.09 0.78
C GLY A 63 14.36 0.87 1.61
N ALA A 64 13.12 1.14 1.22
CA ALA A 64 12.27 2.07 1.96
C ALA A 64 11.86 1.50 3.33
N ASP A 65 11.82 2.37 4.33
CA ASP A 65 11.31 2.07 5.67
C ASP A 65 9.77 2.09 5.71
N HIS A 66 9.21 1.78 6.89
CA HIS A 66 7.76 1.80 7.11
C HIS A 66 7.13 3.17 6.78
N SER A 67 7.85 4.25 7.07
CA SER A 67 7.34 5.62 6.91
C SER A 67 7.51 6.19 5.50
N PHE A 68 8.22 5.46 4.62
CA PHE A 68 8.64 5.92 3.29
C PHE A 68 9.43 7.24 3.32
N ARG A 69 10.11 7.53 4.43
CA ARG A 69 10.94 8.74 4.59
C ARG A 69 12.42 8.41 4.43
N ASN A 70 12.80 7.17 4.68
CA ASN A 70 14.18 6.73 4.65
C ASN A 70 14.36 5.57 3.68
N ARG A 71 15.49 5.57 2.96
CA ARG A 71 16.01 4.42 2.22
C ARG A 71 17.27 3.92 2.91
N TYR A 72 17.29 2.65 3.30
CA TYR A 72 18.42 2.03 4.02
C TYR A 72 18.89 2.86 5.22
N GLY A 73 17.95 3.42 5.99
CA GLY A 73 18.22 4.23 7.19
C GLY A 73 18.65 5.68 6.94
N LYS A 74 18.62 6.17 5.69
CA LYS A 74 18.93 7.57 5.36
C LYS A 74 17.72 8.27 4.75
N ALA A 75 17.50 9.53 5.09
CA ALA A 75 16.41 10.32 4.52
C ALA A 75 16.51 10.35 2.99
N ASP A 76 15.41 10.01 2.32
CA ASP A 76 15.35 9.93 0.86
C ASP A 76 13.98 10.43 0.35
N PRO A 77 13.89 11.68 -0.14
CA PRO A 77 12.64 12.23 -0.68
C PRO A 77 12.23 11.61 -2.02
N GLU A 78 13.14 10.92 -2.73
CA GLU A 78 12.85 10.33 -4.04
C GLU A 78 11.91 9.12 -3.95
N ILE A 79 11.76 8.52 -2.76
CA ILE A 79 10.78 7.45 -2.51
C ILE A 79 9.37 7.90 -2.90
N MET A 80 8.98 9.14 -2.56
CA MET A 80 7.67 9.67 -2.92
C MET A 80 7.50 9.80 -4.43
N LYS A 81 8.56 10.25 -5.12
CA LYS A 81 8.55 10.34 -6.58
C LYS A 81 8.40 8.95 -7.21
N GLU A 82 9.12 7.95 -6.72
CA GLU A 82 9.01 6.56 -7.17
C GLU A 82 7.58 6.03 -7.01
N MET A 83 6.93 6.28 -5.87
CA MET A 83 5.55 5.87 -5.63
C MET A 83 4.57 6.53 -6.61
N VAL A 84 4.71 7.83 -6.86
CA VAL A 84 3.87 8.56 -7.82
C VAL A 84 4.07 8.04 -9.25
N ASP A 85 5.31 7.77 -9.64
CA ASP A 85 5.64 7.20 -10.96
C ASP A 85 5.00 5.81 -11.14
N GLN A 86 4.93 4.98 -10.08
CA GLN A 86 4.22 3.69 -10.13
C GLN A 86 2.71 3.87 -10.30
N ILE A 87 2.09 4.80 -9.57
CA ILE A 87 0.66 5.09 -9.70
C ILE A 87 0.35 5.52 -11.14
N ALA A 88 1.14 6.44 -11.70
CA ALA A 88 0.94 6.95 -13.06
C ALA A 88 0.98 5.85 -14.12
N LYS A 89 1.82 4.81 -13.94
CA LYS A 89 1.96 3.69 -14.87
C LYS A 89 0.89 2.60 -14.70
N THR A 90 0.20 2.57 -13.57
CA THR A 90 -0.69 1.46 -13.22
C THR A 90 -1.93 1.36 -14.11
N TRP A 91 -2.44 2.51 -14.58
CA TRP A 91 -3.63 2.60 -15.43
C TRP A 91 -3.40 3.47 -16.67
N ALA A 92 -2.13 3.56 -17.11
CA ALA A 92 -1.75 4.20 -18.37
C ALA A 92 -2.03 3.29 -19.58
#